data_AF-A0A955EV72-F1
#
_entry.id   AF-A0A955EV72-F1
#
_cell.length_a   1.000
_cell.length_b   1.000
_cell.length_c   1.000
_cell.angle_alpha   90.00
_cell.angle_beta   90.00
_cell.angle_gamma   90.00
#
_symmetry.space_group_name_H-M   'P 1'
#
loop_
_entity.id
_entity.type
_entity.pdbx_description
1 polymer ?
#
loop_
_entity_poly.entity_id
_entity_poly.type
_entity_poly.pdbx_seq_one_letter_code
_entity_poly.pdbx_strand_id
1 'polypeptide(L)'
;LIQGRNVVKRYGCNQCHTVEGMAGLLWQYKADLGVDPATLPPNLFGQGYRTRSEWLVKFLKNPIWLRPIVNVHMPRFGMSDDEARALATYFVRLAGEDASILMPQEDSPLAGHRFESPLTLEATATRPAVGPLTSWVDEARALFDTINCNKCHLPKGSPGADPQDGGVAPSFSLAAERLRTSWVEALLYNPAHLINGTKMPQFFPMQRKYGRDVNA
;
A
#
# COMPACT_ATOMS: atom_id res chain seq x y z
N LEU A 1 -5.47 6.34 20.36
CA LEU A 1 -6.17 5.09 19.96
C LEU A 1 -7.69 5.21 20.06
N ILE A 2 -8.25 5.50 21.25
CA ILE A 2 -9.71 5.56 21.47
C ILE A 2 -10.45 6.48 20.48
N GLN A 3 -10.01 7.73 20.33
CA GLN A 3 -10.66 8.68 19.42
C GLN A 3 -10.72 8.17 17.97
N GLY A 4 -9.60 7.67 17.43
CA GLY A 4 -9.59 7.11 16.07
C GLY A 4 -10.47 5.86 15.93
N ARG A 5 -10.50 4.98 16.94
CA ARG A 5 -11.43 3.83 16.95
C ARG A 5 -12.90 4.27 16.98
N ASN A 6 -13.23 5.36 17.67
CA ASN A 6 -14.58 5.93 17.65
C ASN A 6 -14.94 6.47 16.26
N VAL A 7 -13.99 7.09 15.55
CA VAL A 7 -14.18 7.54 14.15
C VAL A 7 -14.41 6.34 13.22
N VAL A 8 -13.61 5.26 13.35
CA VAL A 8 -13.79 3.99 12.61
C VAL A 8 -15.21 3.46 12.76
N LYS A 9 -15.71 3.42 14.01
CA LYS A 9 -17.08 2.96 14.32
C LYS A 9 -18.14 3.90 13.77
N ARG A 10 -17.98 5.22 13.98
CA ARG A 10 -18.94 6.26 13.58
C ARG A 10 -19.22 6.25 12.08
N TYR A 11 -18.16 6.14 11.27
CA TYR A 11 -18.28 6.16 9.81
C TYR A 11 -18.36 4.76 9.19
N GLY A 12 -18.40 3.71 10.02
CA GLY A 12 -18.55 2.34 9.56
C GLY A 12 -17.43 1.90 8.61
N CYS A 13 -16.16 2.23 8.90
CA CYS A 13 -15.06 1.86 8.00
C CYS A 13 -15.02 0.35 7.75
N ASN A 14 -15.44 -0.46 8.73
CA ASN A 14 -15.51 -1.92 8.65
C ASN A 14 -16.66 -2.46 7.79
N GLN A 15 -17.51 -1.60 7.24
CA GLN A 15 -18.46 -2.02 6.21
C GLN A 15 -17.74 -2.37 4.90
N CYS A 16 -16.57 -1.75 4.65
CA CYS A 16 -15.80 -1.93 3.42
C CYS A 16 -14.37 -2.42 3.67
N HIS A 17 -13.72 -1.95 4.73
CA HIS A 17 -12.32 -2.18 5.01
C HIS A 17 -12.12 -3.13 6.18
N THR A 18 -11.10 -3.97 6.12
CA THR A 18 -10.61 -4.66 7.32
C THR A 18 -9.82 -3.68 8.19
N VAL A 19 -10.16 -3.57 9.48
CA VAL A 19 -9.48 -2.70 10.47
C VAL A 19 -9.35 -3.46 11.80
N GLU A 20 -8.15 -3.47 12.40
CA GLU A 20 -7.88 -4.21 13.66
C GLU A 20 -8.33 -5.69 13.59
N GLY A 21 -8.13 -6.36 12.46
CA GLY A 21 -8.51 -7.77 12.27
C GLY A 21 -10.02 -8.02 12.16
N MET A 22 -10.86 -6.98 12.24
CA MET A 22 -12.29 -7.09 11.96
C MET A 22 -12.51 -6.98 10.47
N ALA A 23 -13.03 -8.06 9.88
CA ALA A 23 -13.23 -8.19 8.45
C ALA A 23 -14.18 -7.12 7.88
N GLY A 24 -13.91 -6.70 6.64
CA GLY A 24 -14.80 -5.80 5.91
C GLY A 24 -16.06 -6.56 5.48
N LEU A 25 -17.25 -6.14 5.90
CA LEU A 25 -18.49 -6.89 5.60
C LEU A 25 -18.72 -7.06 4.08
N LEU A 26 -18.50 -5.99 3.31
CA LEU A 26 -18.56 -6.04 1.85
C LEU A 26 -17.52 -7.00 1.27
N TRP A 27 -16.35 -7.06 1.90
CA TRP A 27 -15.24 -7.87 1.45
C TRP A 27 -15.60 -9.35 1.52
N GLN A 28 -16.03 -9.80 2.70
CA GLN A 28 -16.50 -11.15 2.94
C GLN A 28 -17.63 -11.54 1.97
N TYR A 29 -18.67 -10.71 1.88
CA TYR A 29 -19.80 -10.98 1.00
C TYR A 29 -19.42 -11.08 -0.48
N LYS A 30 -18.52 -10.22 -0.98
CA LYS A 30 -18.11 -10.21 -2.39
C LYS A 30 -17.16 -11.36 -2.73
N ALA A 31 -16.29 -11.74 -1.81
CA ALA A 31 -15.42 -12.90 -1.95
C ALA A 31 -16.25 -14.20 -2.09
N ASP A 32 -17.31 -14.36 -1.28
CA ASP A 32 -18.23 -15.50 -1.37
C ASP A 32 -18.95 -15.60 -2.73
N LEU A 33 -19.09 -14.46 -3.43
CA LEU A 33 -19.66 -14.37 -4.78
C LEU A 33 -18.62 -14.52 -5.89
N GLY A 34 -17.35 -14.82 -5.57
CA GLY A 34 -16.28 -14.98 -6.55
C GLY A 34 -15.80 -13.68 -7.20
N VAL A 35 -16.12 -12.52 -6.62
CA VAL A 35 -15.60 -11.23 -7.11
C VAL A 35 -14.11 -11.15 -6.82
N ASP A 36 -13.32 -10.75 -7.82
CA ASP A 36 -11.88 -10.59 -7.67
C ASP A 36 -11.56 -9.62 -6.50
N PRO A 37 -10.94 -10.12 -5.42
CA PRO A 37 -10.35 -9.33 -4.37
C PRO A 37 -9.67 -8.02 -4.75
N ALA A 38 -8.93 -8.00 -5.85
CA ALA A 38 -8.16 -6.85 -6.31
C ALA A 38 -9.05 -5.63 -6.62
N THR A 39 -10.33 -5.87 -6.90
CA THR A 39 -11.34 -4.86 -7.23
C THR A 39 -12.11 -4.33 -6.02
N LEU A 40 -11.85 -4.88 -4.83
CA LEU A 40 -12.52 -4.51 -3.58
C LEU A 40 -11.72 -3.46 -2.78
N PRO A 41 -12.35 -2.75 -1.84
CA PRO A 41 -11.65 -1.86 -0.92
C PRO A 41 -10.51 -2.60 -0.19
N PRO A 42 -9.34 -1.97 0.00
CA PRO A 42 -8.19 -2.64 0.59
C PRO A 42 -8.34 -2.82 2.09
N ASN A 43 -7.64 -3.83 2.63
CA ASN A 43 -7.32 -3.94 4.05
C ASN A 43 -6.46 -2.73 4.49
N LEU A 44 -6.76 -2.16 5.67
CA LEU A 44 -6.09 -0.97 6.22
C LEU A 44 -4.98 -1.29 7.23
N PHE A 45 -4.59 -2.56 7.36
CA PHE A 45 -3.40 -2.97 8.10
C PHE A 45 -2.14 -2.27 7.55
N GLY A 46 -1.28 -1.78 8.46
CA GLY A 46 -0.07 -1.05 8.08
C GLY A 46 -0.29 0.31 7.40
N GLN A 47 -1.54 0.81 7.30
CA GLN A 47 -1.85 2.04 6.58
C GLN A 47 -1.05 3.26 7.10
N GLY A 48 -0.77 3.31 8.40
CA GLY A 48 0.04 4.35 9.03
C GLY A 48 1.52 4.33 8.65
N TYR A 49 2.07 3.15 8.35
CA TYR A 49 3.43 3.00 7.82
C TYR A 49 3.49 3.24 6.30
N ARG A 50 2.41 2.95 5.58
CA ARG A 50 2.33 3.13 4.13
C ARG A 50 2.30 4.59 3.69
N THR A 51 1.46 5.39 4.33
CA THR A 51 1.12 6.74 3.84
C THR A 51 1.61 7.84 4.76
N ARG A 52 1.89 9.01 4.18
CA ARG A 52 2.19 10.23 4.93
C ARG A 52 0.91 10.68 5.66
N SER A 53 1.05 11.12 6.90
CA SER A 53 -0.09 11.47 7.76
C SER A 53 -0.86 12.67 7.21
N GLU A 54 -0.14 13.65 6.67
CA GLU A 54 -0.70 14.88 6.08
C GLU A 54 -1.55 14.54 4.86
N TRP A 55 -1.06 13.63 4.02
CA TRP A 55 -1.83 13.14 2.87
C TRP A 55 -3.06 12.35 3.31
N LEU A 56 -2.92 11.48 4.33
CA LEU A 56 -4.03 10.67 4.82
C LEU A 56 -5.16 11.54 5.38
N VAL A 57 -4.83 12.60 6.14
CA VAL A 57 -5.82 13.58 6.62
C VAL A 57 -6.58 14.23 5.45
N LYS A 58 -5.88 14.69 4.41
CA LYS A 58 -6.51 15.27 3.22
C LYS A 58 -7.42 14.27 2.50
N PHE A 59 -6.94 13.03 2.33
CA PHE A 59 -7.68 11.95 1.66
C PHE A 59 -8.94 11.57 2.43
N LEU A 60 -8.88 11.46 3.76
CA LEU A 60 -10.05 11.13 4.60
C LEU A 60 -11.16 12.18 4.49
N LYS A 61 -10.80 13.45 4.35
CA LYS A 61 -11.76 14.54 4.16
C LYS A 61 -12.33 14.58 2.74
N ASN A 62 -11.49 14.33 1.74
CA ASN A 62 -11.85 14.39 0.32
C ASN A 62 -11.23 13.22 -0.45
N PRO A 63 -11.83 12.02 -0.39
CA PRO A 63 -11.29 10.85 -1.06
C PRO A 63 -11.29 11.05 -2.58
N ILE A 64 -10.22 10.57 -3.20
CA ILE A 64 -10.01 10.56 -4.65
C ILE A 64 -9.85 9.13 -5.16
N TRP A 65 -10.11 8.91 -6.45
CA TRP A 65 -10.11 7.57 -7.02
C TRP A 65 -8.70 7.09 -7.40
N LEU A 66 -8.02 6.42 -6.47
CA LEU A 66 -6.62 5.99 -6.61
C LEU A 66 -6.40 4.74 -7.46
N ARG A 67 -7.32 3.77 -7.41
CA ARG A 67 -7.17 2.46 -8.07
C ARG A 67 -8.25 2.28 -9.13
N PRO A 68 -7.94 2.37 -10.44
CA PRO A 68 -8.93 2.20 -11.50
C PRO A 68 -9.74 0.91 -11.38
N ILE A 69 -9.09 -0.19 -11.00
CA ILE A 69 -9.75 -1.51 -10.87
C ILE A 69 -10.75 -1.61 -9.70
N VAL A 70 -10.73 -0.65 -8.75
CA VAL A 70 -11.63 -0.67 -7.59
C VAL A 70 -12.91 0.11 -7.92
N ASN A 71 -14.02 -0.62 -7.99
CA ASN A 71 -15.34 -0.09 -8.38
C ASN A 71 -16.16 0.44 -7.19
N VAL A 72 -15.71 0.19 -5.96
CA VAL A 72 -16.35 0.68 -4.74
C VAL A 72 -15.53 1.84 -4.19
N HIS A 73 -16.12 3.03 -4.18
CA HIS A 73 -15.43 4.26 -3.80
C HIS A 73 -15.72 4.65 -2.34
N MET A 74 -14.70 5.20 -1.68
CA MET A 74 -14.86 5.73 -0.33
C MET A 74 -15.80 6.95 -0.33
N PRO A 75 -16.86 6.98 0.50
CA PRO A 75 -17.77 8.12 0.59
C PRO A 75 -17.09 9.38 1.12
N ARG A 76 -17.66 10.55 0.79
CA ARG A 76 -17.34 11.81 1.48
C ARG A 76 -18.16 11.89 2.76
N PHE A 77 -17.49 11.72 3.90
CA PHE A 77 -18.14 11.68 5.21
C PHE A 77 -18.36 13.05 5.86
N GLY A 78 -17.81 14.14 5.29
CA GLY A 78 -17.85 15.46 5.92
C GLY A 78 -17.01 15.54 7.21
N MET A 79 -15.95 14.75 7.29
CA MET A 79 -15.10 14.59 8.48
C MET A 79 -14.43 15.92 8.87
N SER A 80 -14.45 16.24 10.15
CA SER A 80 -13.74 17.39 10.71
C SER A 80 -12.22 17.18 10.67
N ASP A 81 -11.45 18.27 10.85
CA ASP A 81 -9.99 18.18 10.97
C ASP A 81 -9.56 17.30 12.13
N ASP A 82 -10.25 17.39 13.27
CA ASP A 82 -9.92 16.62 14.47
C ASP A 82 -10.20 15.13 14.27
N GLU A 83 -11.32 14.77 13.66
CA GLU A 83 -11.64 13.36 13.35
C GLU A 83 -10.64 12.78 12.34
N ALA A 84 -10.28 13.54 11.30
CA ALA A 84 -9.32 13.10 10.30
C ALA A 84 -7.92 12.90 10.88
N ARG A 85 -7.47 13.83 11.73
CA ARG A 85 -6.19 13.72 12.45
C ARG A 85 -6.21 12.58 13.47
N ALA A 86 -7.32 12.40 14.19
CA ALA A 86 -7.48 11.30 15.15
C ALA A 86 -7.39 9.94 14.46
N LEU A 87 -8.04 9.81 13.29
CA LEU A 87 -8.00 8.57 12.50
C LEU A 87 -6.61 8.32 11.88
N ALA A 88 -5.96 9.34 11.31
CA ALA A 88 -4.60 9.21 10.80
C ALA A 88 -3.59 8.84 11.91
N THR A 89 -3.71 9.47 13.09
CA THR A 89 -2.89 9.16 14.26
C THR A 89 -3.11 7.73 14.74
N TYR A 90 -4.37 7.28 14.75
CA TYR A 90 -4.70 5.91 15.10
C TYR A 90 -4.02 4.89 14.18
N PHE A 91 -4.04 5.07 12.86
CA PHE A 91 -3.35 4.17 11.94
C PHE A 91 -1.82 4.19 12.10
N VAL A 92 -1.22 5.35 12.40
CA VAL A 92 0.21 5.45 12.69
C VAL A 92 0.56 4.67 13.96
N ARG A 93 -0.24 4.80 15.02
CA ARG A 93 -0.03 4.07 16.27
C ARG A 93 -0.20 2.55 16.07
N LEU A 94 -1.23 2.12 15.36
CA LEU A 94 -1.42 0.70 15.03
C LEU A 94 -0.26 0.11 14.22
N ALA A 95 0.38 0.89 13.35
CA ALA A 95 1.53 0.43 12.58
C ALA A 95 2.83 0.35 13.42
N GLY A 96 2.90 1.02 14.57
CA GLY A 96 4.05 1.04 15.46
C GLY A 96 3.94 0.09 16.67
N GLU A 97 2.79 -0.53 16.89
CA GLU A 97 2.59 -1.60 17.89
C GLU A 97 2.93 -2.96 17.26
N ASP A 98 3.45 -3.92 18.04
CA ASP A 98 3.76 -5.27 17.53
C ASP A 98 2.48 -5.91 17.02
N ALA A 99 2.35 -5.95 15.69
CA ALA A 99 1.16 -6.38 14.99
C ALA A 99 0.92 -7.90 15.07
N SER A 100 1.67 -8.60 15.94
CA SER A 100 1.62 -10.03 16.21
C SER A 100 0.42 -10.46 17.07
N ILE A 101 -0.33 -9.53 17.68
CA ILE A 101 -1.36 -9.88 18.68
C ILE A 101 -2.65 -10.47 18.07
N LEU A 102 -2.88 -10.46 16.75
CA LEU A 102 -4.13 -10.94 16.16
C LEU A 102 -3.93 -11.58 14.78
N MET A 103 -3.78 -12.90 14.68
CA MET A 103 -3.96 -13.63 13.40
C MET A 103 -4.81 -14.89 13.65
N PRO A 104 -5.70 -15.26 12.71
CA PRO A 104 -5.32 -15.65 11.35
C PRO A 104 -5.78 -14.63 10.30
N GLN A 105 -4.91 -14.37 9.32
CA GLN A 105 -5.27 -13.59 8.13
C GLN A 105 -6.01 -14.49 7.12
N GLU A 106 -6.97 -14.01 6.32
CA GLU A 106 -6.89 -12.87 5.39
C GLU A 106 -8.28 -12.29 4.99
N ASP A 107 -8.33 -11.04 4.49
CA ASP A 107 -9.42 -10.47 3.65
C ASP A 107 -8.77 -9.89 2.37
N SER A 108 -7.89 -10.68 1.78
CA SER A 108 -6.79 -10.21 0.93
C SER A 108 -7.28 -9.76 -0.43
N PRO A 109 -6.71 -8.69 -1.02
CA PRO A 109 -5.77 -9.10 -2.04
C PRO A 109 -4.33 -8.86 -1.61
N LEU A 110 -4.08 -8.24 -0.45
CA LEU A 110 -2.75 -7.84 0.03
C LEU A 110 -2.39 -8.28 1.47
N ALA A 111 -3.06 -9.28 2.02
CA ALA A 111 -2.92 -9.71 3.41
C ALA A 111 -1.53 -10.28 3.81
N GLY A 112 -0.65 -9.39 4.26
CA GLY A 112 -0.23 -9.27 5.65
C GLY A 112 0.83 -10.24 6.20
N HIS A 113 2.05 -9.82 5.95
CA HIS A 113 3.14 -10.16 6.84
C HIS A 113 3.28 -9.12 7.95
N ARG A 114 3.85 -9.56 9.08
CA ARG A 114 4.33 -8.70 10.16
C ARG A 114 5.16 -7.57 9.54
N PHE A 115 4.79 -6.32 9.82
CA PHE A 115 5.75 -5.22 9.70
C PHE A 115 6.73 -5.41 10.84
N GLU A 116 7.69 -6.32 10.66
CA GLU A 116 8.89 -6.27 11.49
C GLU A 116 9.52 -4.90 11.24
N SER A 117 10.06 -4.29 12.30
CA SER A 117 10.85 -3.06 12.26
C SER A 117 11.61 -2.95 10.94
N PRO A 118 11.66 -1.77 10.28
CA PRO A 118 12.17 -1.65 8.92
C PRO A 118 13.43 -2.48 8.81
N LEU A 119 13.45 -3.44 7.86
CA LEU A 119 14.67 -4.19 7.57
C LEU A 119 15.80 -3.17 7.63
N THR A 120 16.71 -3.32 8.58
CA THR A 120 17.93 -2.51 8.60
C THR A 120 18.74 -2.98 7.41
N LEU A 121 18.37 -2.47 6.23
CA LEU A 121 19.03 -2.67 4.97
C LEU A 121 20.36 -1.95 5.09
N GLU A 122 21.43 -2.69 5.37
CA GLU A 122 22.75 -2.19 5.03
C GLU A 122 22.90 -2.36 3.52
N ALA A 123 22.93 -1.23 2.83
CA ALA A 123 23.11 -1.17 1.40
C ALA A 123 24.53 -1.62 1.03
N THR A 124 24.74 -2.92 0.87
CA THR A 124 25.90 -3.48 0.16
C THR A 124 25.45 -3.98 -1.21
N ALA A 125 24.66 -3.20 -1.93
CA ALA A 125 24.19 -3.57 -3.26
C ALA A 125 25.34 -3.53 -4.27
N THR A 126 25.74 -4.70 -4.78
CA THR A 126 26.33 -4.77 -6.12
C THR A 126 25.26 -4.29 -7.10
N ARG A 127 25.33 -3.00 -7.43
CA ARG A 127 24.50 -2.31 -8.43
C ARG A 127 24.52 -3.10 -9.75
N PRO A 128 23.38 -3.28 -10.43
CA PRO A 128 23.40 -3.54 -11.87
C PRO A 128 24.24 -2.43 -12.53
N ALA A 129 25.15 -2.79 -13.43
CA ALA A 129 25.95 -1.83 -14.15
C ALA A 129 25.06 -1.06 -15.14
N VAL A 130 24.41 -0.01 -14.65
CA VAL A 130 23.91 1.07 -15.49
C VAL A 130 25.14 1.91 -15.85
N GLY A 131 25.34 2.21 -17.14
CA GLY A 131 26.53 2.93 -17.64
C GLY A 131 26.75 4.31 -16.99
N PRO A 132 27.71 5.11 -17.47
CA PRO A 132 27.98 6.42 -16.86
C PRO A 132 26.75 7.32 -16.97
N LEU A 133 26.05 7.53 -15.84
CA LEU A 133 24.86 8.36 -15.73
C LEU A 133 25.20 9.61 -14.89
N THR A 134 24.73 10.76 -15.36
CA THR A 134 25.10 12.09 -14.84
C THR A 134 24.34 12.49 -13.58
N SER A 135 23.24 11.80 -13.26
CA SER A 135 22.43 12.06 -12.07
C SER A 135 21.61 10.83 -11.64
N TRP A 136 21.15 10.82 -10.38
CA TRP A 136 20.28 9.77 -9.84
C TRP A 136 18.90 9.75 -10.53
N VAL A 137 18.50 10.87 -11.14
CA VAL A 137 17.26 10.98 -11.92
C VAL A 137 17.40 10.24 -13.25
N ASP A 138 18.57 10.32 -13.90
CA ASP A 138 18.83 9.59 -15.14
C ASP A 138 18.91 8.08 -14.88
N GLU A 139 19.49 7.66 -13.74
CA GLU A 139 19.43 6.28 -13.25
C GLU A 139 18.01 5.80 -13.01
N ALA A 140 17.22 6.57 -12.27
CA ALA A 140 15.83 6.21 -12.01
C ALA A 140 15.04 6.10 -13.32
N ARG A 141 15.26 7.01 -14.29
CA ARG A 141 14.58 6.97 -15.59
C ARG A 141 14.95 5.72 -16.38
N ALA A 142 16.24 5.37 -16.44
CA ALA A 142 16.68 4.14 -17.09
C ALA A 142 16.08 2.88 -16.45
N LEU A 143 15.95 2.86 -15.12
CA LEU A 143 15.29 1.76 -14.40
C LEU A 143 13.80 1.63 -14.77
N PHE A 144 13.08 2.74 -14.92
CA PHE A 144 11.66 2.72 -15.31
C PHE A 144 11.43 2.05 -16.67
N ASP A 145 12.34 2.29 -17.62
CA ASP A 145 12.26 1.71 -18.97
C ASP A 145 12.71 0.25 -18.99
N THR A 146 13.84 -0.07 -18.34
CA THR A 146 14.42 -1.42 -18.33
C THR A 146 13.57 -2.42 -17.56
N ILE A 147 12.99 -2.01 -16.42
CA ILE A 147 12.13 -2.83 -15.58
C ILE A 147 10.66 -2.75 -16.02
N ASN A 148 10.35 -1.86 -16.97
CA ASN A 148 9.01 -1.65 -17.52
C ASN A 148 7.96 -1.30 -16.44
N CYS A 149 8.33 -0.47 -15.47
CA CYS A 149 7.43 -0.04 -14.38
C CYS A 149 6.13 0.57 -14.95
N ASN A 150 6.25 1.25 -16.09
CA ASN A 150 5.17 1.89 -16.82
C ASN A 150 4.16 0.92 -17.45
N LYS A 151 4.47 -0.37 -17.65
CA LYS A 151 3.49 -1.35 -18.17
C LYS A 151 2.32 -1.58 -17.21
N CYS A 152 2.54 -1.39 -15.91
CA CYS A 152 1.49 -1.55 -14.91
C CYS A 152 1.12 -0.24 -14.20
N HIS A 153 2.06 0.70 -14.03
CA HIS A 153 1.85 1.96 -13.32
C HIS A 153 1.56 3.12 -14.27
N LEU A 154 0.61 2.94 -15.19
CA LEU A 154 0.24 3.97 -16.15
C LEU A 154 -0.40 5.18 -15.45
N PRO A 155 -0.14 6.42 -15.91
CA PRO A 155 -0.85 7.58 -15.40
C PRO A 155 -2.35 7.43 -15.68
N LYS A 156 -3.16 7.47 -14.64
CA LYS A 156 -4.61 7.53 -14.79
C LYS A 156 -4.98 8.89 -15.37
N GLY A 157 -5.58 8.92 -16.57
CA GLY A 157 -6.06 10.15 -17.21
C GLY A 157 -5.12 10.78 -18.25
N SER A 158 -4.16 10.04 -18.83
CA SER A 158 -3.52 10.47 -20.08
C SER A 158 -4.57 10.62 -21.19
N PRO A 159 -4.60 11.72 -21.97
CA PRO A 159 -5.52 11.84 -23.11
C PRO A 159 -5.37 10.65 -24.05
N GLY A 160 -6.43 9.84 -24.20
CA GLY A 160 -6.48 8.69 -25.12
C GLY A 160 -6.26 7.29 -24.51
N ALA A 161 -6.09 7.13 -23.20
CA ALA A 161 -5.96 5.79 -22.58
C ALA A 161 -7.34 5.19 -22.21
N ASP A 162 -7.64 3.98 -22.68
CA ASP A 162 -8.81 3.20 -22.27
C ASP A 162 -8.71 2.85 -20.76
N PRO A 163 -9.79 2.99 -19.95
CA PRO A 163 -9.84 2.44 -18.59
C PRO A 163 -9.45 0.95 -18.45
N GLN A 164 -9.55 0.18 -19.53
CA GLN A 164 -9.10 -1.22 -19.67
C GLN A 164 -7.61 -1.33 -20.04
N ASP A 165 -7.06 -0.31 -20.70
CA ASP A 165 -5.62 -0.17 -21.01
C ASP A 165 -4.85 0.56 -19.89
N GLY A 166 -5.56 1.11 -18.90
CA GLY A 166 -5.00 1.72 -17.71
C GLY A 166 -4.41 0.65 -16.80
N GLY A 167 -3.10 0.67 -16.65
CA GLY A 167 -2.36 -0.38 -15.94
C GLY A 167 -2.97 -0.74 -14.57
N VAL A 168 -2.89 -2.02 -14.22
CA VAL A 168 -3.49 -2.62 -13.00
C VAL A 168 -2.97 -2.03 -11.68
N ALA A 169 -1.93 -1.21 -11.72
CA ALA A 169 -1.29 -0.62 -10.55
C ALA A 169 -1.56 0.88 -10.40
N PRO A 170 -1.47 1.44 -9.17
CA PRO A 170 -1.65 2.88 -8.96
C PRO A 170 -0.59 3.71 -9.71
N SER A 171 -1.02 4.79 -10.35
CA SER A 171 -0.13 5.82 -10.93
C SER A 171 0.88 6.36 -9.92
N PHE A 172 2.10 6.65 -10.38
CA PHE A 172 3.14 7.29 -9.58
C PHE A 172 2.92 8.79 -9.36
N SER A 173 1.94 9.42 -10.02
CA SER A 173 1.68 10.86 -9.94
C SER A 173 1.50 11.39 -8.52
N LEU A 174 1.01 10.57 -7.60
CA LEU A 174 0.83 10.92 -6.19
C LEU A 174 1.84 10.26 -5.26
N ALA A 175 2.79 9.47 -5.77
CA ALA A 175 3.68 8.66 -4.93
C ALA A 175 4.47 9.52 -3.93
N ALA A 176 5.04 10.64 -4.38
CA ALA A 176 5.83 11.54 -3.54
C ALA A 176 4.99 12.24 -2.45
N GLU A 177 3.73 12.61 -2.74
CA GLU A 177 2.86 13.23 -1.73
C GLU A 177 2.26 12.18 -0.78
N ARG A 178 1.95 10.99 -1.30
CA ARG A 178 1.16 9.97 -0.59
C ARG A 178 2.00 9.04 0.26
N LEU A 179 3.11 8.54 -0.27
CA LEU A 179 3.81 7.38 0.29
C LEU A 179 4.99 7.80 1.17
N ARG A 180 5.26 7.03 2.22
CA ARG A 180 6.49 7.15 3.00
C ARG A 180 7.63 6.48 2.26
N THR A 181 8.80 7.13 2.21
CA THR A 181 9.98 6.61 1.49
C THR A 181 10.37 5.22 1.98
N SER A 182 10.42 5.02 3.30
CA SER A 182 10.74 3.71 3.91
C SER A 182 9.80 2.59 3.48
N TRP A 183 8.52 2.90 3.27
CA TRP A 183 7.55 1.92 2.76
C TRP A 183 7.79 1.60 1.28
N VAL A 184 8.11 2.62 0.46
CA VAL A 184 8.44 2.42 -0.96
C VAL A 184 9.69 1.58 -1.11
N GLU A 185 10.73 1.85 -0.33
CA GLU A 185 11.95 1.04 -0.31
C GLU A 185 11.64 -0.42 0.04
N ALA A 186 10.97 -0.65 1.17
CA ALA A 186 10.59 -2.00 1.58
C ALA A 186 9.71 -2.72 0.53
N LEU A 187 8.82 -1.98 -0.16
CA LEU A 187 8.00 -2.53 -1.23
C LEU A 187 8.83 -2.98 -2.44
N LEU A 188 9.81 -2.18 -2.85
CA LEU A 188 10.65 -2.50 -4.01
C LEU A 188 11.51 -3.75 -3.73
N TYR A 189 11.93 -3.96 -2.49
CA TYR A 189 12.72 -5.13 -2.10
C TYR A 189 11.90 -6.40 -1.91
N ASN A 190 10.70 -6.30 -1.32
CA ASN A 190 9.85 -7.47 -1.06
C ASN A 190 8.36 -7.12 -1.18
N PRO A 191 7.86 -7.00 -2.42
CA PRO A 191 6.48 -6.59 -2.65
C PRO A 191 5.50 -7.63 -2.10
N ALA A 192 5.79 -8.92 -2.26
CA ALA A 192 4.92 -10.01 -1.78
C ALA A 192 4.76 -10.01 -0.24
N HIS A 193 5.79 -9.58 0.49
CA HIS A 193 5.73 -9.48 1.96
C HIS A 193 4.88 -8.29 2.43
N LEU A 194 4.99 -7.15 1.78
CA LEU A 194 4.18 -5.97 2.15
C LEU A 194 2.75 -6.04 1.62
N ILE A 195 2.61 -6.75 0.51
CA ILE A 195 1.43 -6.80 -0.31
C ILE A 195 1.31 -8.26 -0.77
N ASN A 196 0.71 -9.10 0.06
CA ASN A 196 0.41 -10.49 -0.32
C ASN A 196 -0.42 -10.51 -1.63
N GLY A 197 -0.48 -11.59 -2.39
CA GLY A 197 -1.27 -11.65 -3.63
C GLY A 197 -0.91 -10.61 -4.73
N THR A 198 0.10 -9.75 -4.53
CA THR A 198 0.51 -8.74 -5.50
C THR A 198 1.02 -9.37 -6.78
N LYS A 199 0.71 -8.73 -7.90
CA LYS A 199 1.32 -9.06 -9.20
C LYS A 199 2.61 -8.28 -9.45
N MET A 200 3.00 -7.37 -8.55
CA MET A 200 4.25 -6.62 -8.65
C MET A 200 5.44 -7.58 -8.46
N PRO A 201 6.32 -7.74 -9.47
CA PRO A 201 7.48 -8.62 -9.35
C PRO A 201 8.50 -8.07 -8.36
N GLN A 202 9.29 -8.96 -7.78
CA GLN A 202 10.47 -8.59 -7.02
C GLN A 202 11.63 -8.32 -7.98
N PHE A 203 11.87 -7.05 -8.30
CA PHE A 203 12.95 -6.65 -9.23
C PHE A 203 14.32 -6.50 -8.56
N PHE A 204 14.34 -6.32 -7.24
CA PHE A 204 15.57 -6.10 -6.48
C PHE A 204 15.82 -7.28 -5.53
N PRO A 205 17.03 -7.87 -5.52
CA PRO A 205 17.33 -9.02 -4.67
C PRO A 205 17.31 -8.63 -3.19
N MET A 206 16.72 -9.49 -2.34
CA MET A 206 16.84 -9.35 -0.89
C MET A 206 18.25 -9.76 -0.46
N GLN A 207 19.00 -8.85 0.18
CA GLN A 207 20.30 -9.20 0.74
C GLN A 207 20.11 -9.87 2.10
N ARG A 208 20.59 -11.12 2.25
CA ARG A 208 20.60 -11.85 3.53
C ARG A 208 21.42 -11.04 4.54
N LYS A 209 20.79 -10.53 5.60
CA LYS A 209 21.51 -10.05 6.79
C LYS A 209 21.21 -11.01 7.93
N TYR A 210 22.25 -11.69 8.40
CA TYR A 210 22.28 -12.78 9.38
C TYR A 210 21.89 -14.15 8.82
N GLY A 211 22.90 -15.00 8.67
CA GLY A 211 22.71 -16.40 8.31
C GLY A 211 21.81 -17.09 9.32
N ARG A 212 20.62 -17.47 8.87
CA ARG A 212 20.03 -18.79 9.09
C ARG A 212 19.10 -19.06 7.92
N ASP A 213 19.26 -20.24 7.35
CA ASP A 213 18.49 -20.69 6.20
C ASP A 213 17.01 -20.79 6.56
N VAL A 214 16.15 -20.20 5.72
CA VAL A 214 14.73 -20.54 5.68
C VAL A 214 14.50 -21.46 4.48
N ASN A 215 15.15 -22.62 4.56
CA ASN A 215 14.85 -23.84 3.82
C ASN A 215 15.40 -25.01 4.64
N ALA A 216 14.88 -25.12 5.87
CA ALA A 216 14.87 -26.32 6.70
C ALA A 216 13.51 -26.39 7.38
#